data_AF-A0A4Q5LAD6-F1
#
_entry.id   AF-A0A4Q5LAD6-F1
#
_cell.length_a   1.000
_cell.length_b   1.000
_cell.length_c   1.000
_cell.angle_alpha   90.00
_cell.angle_beta   90.00
_cell.angle_gamma   90.00
#
_symmetry.space_group_name_H-M   'P 1'
#
loop_
_entity.id
_entity.type
_entity.pdbx_description
1 polymer ?
#
loop_
_entity_poly.entity_id
_entity_poly.type
_entity_poly.pdbx_seq_one_letter_code
_entity_poly.pdbx_strand_id
1 'polypeptide(L)'
;MLDVHRELLPNGFLLILSPDIGCLPDEVKLTRALHRASRSDKYAVLVDCSLVERLTEEAVDLLLAYAFMLHAQHRRLVLCHVPDAMRHHFLHLDEASQPLLALSLLDAVQEINHPE
;
A
#
# COMPACT_ATOMS: atom_id res chain seq x y z
N MET A 1 15.27 -7.78 0.60
CA MET A 1 14.78 -8.00 -0.77
C MET A 1 13.26 -8.16 -0.73
N LEU A 2 12.47 -7.61 -1.65
CA LEU A 2 10.99 -7.45 -1.57
C LEU A 2 10.27 -7.96 -2.84
N ASP A 3 9.34 -8.90 -2.69
CA ASP A 3 8.48 -9.40 -3.76
C ASP A 3 7.03 -8.98 -3.53
N VAL A 4 6.27 -8.85 -4.63
CA VAL A 4 4.91 -8.28 -4.57
C VAL A 4 3.91 -9.18 -5.29
N HIS A 5 3.10 -9.89 -4.50
CA HIS A 5 1.95 -10.63 -4.99
C HIS A 5 0.75 -9.70 -5.25
N ARG A 6 -0.14 -10.06 -6.18
CA ARG A 6 -1.20 -9.17 -6.68
C ARG A 6 -2.51 -9.91 -6.80
N GLU A 7 -3.55 -9.35 -6.19
CA GLU A 7 -4.91 -9.89 -6.25
C GLU A 7 -5.93 -8.80 -6.58
N LEU A 8 -6.96 -9.14 -7.35
CA LEU A 8 -8.06 -8.24 -7.69
C LEU A 8 -9.22 -8.48 -6.73
N LEU A 9 -9.66 -7.42 -6.05
CA LEU A 9 -10.83 -7.42 -5.20
C LEU A 9 -12.00 -6.68 -5.90
N PRO A 10 -13.25 -6.85 -5.45
CA PRO A 10 -14.39 -6.14 -6.03
C PRO A 10 -14.17 -4.62 -6.08
N ASN A 11 -13.78 -4.01 -4.96
CA ASN A 11 -13.58 -2.56 -4.83
C ASN A 11 -12.11 -2.14 -4.62
N GLY A 12 -11.17 -3.10 -4.71
CA GLY A 12 -9.77 -2.85 -4.40
C GLY A 12 -8.79 -3.61 -5.31
N PHE A 13 -7.55 -3.17 -5.30
CA PHE A 13 -6.41 -3.90 -5.86
C PHE A 13 -5.44 -4.22 -4.72
N LEU A 14 -5.25 -5.49 -4.39
CA LEU A 14 -4.42 -5.93 -3.27
C LEU A 14 -3.00 -6.23 -3.74
N LEU A 15 -2.03 -5.67 -3.03
CA LEU A 15 -0.60 -5.91 -3.15
C LEU A 15 -0.10 -6.53 -1.85
N ILE A 16 0.39 -7.76 -1.87
CA ILE A 16 0.98 -8.39 -0.68
C ILE A 16 2.50 -8.29 -0.80
N LEU A 17 3.11 -7.63 0.17
CA LEU A 17 4.54 -7.47 0.29
C LEU A 17 5.12 -8.71 0.97
N SER A 18 6.17 -9.27 0.38
CA SER A 18 6.85 -10.45 0.92
C SER A 18 8.36 -10.29 0.80
N PRO A 19 9.16 -10.93 1.67
CA PRO A 19 10.59 -10.92 1.54
C PRO A 19 11.00 -11.76 0.31
N ASP A 20 11.66 -11.12 -0.65
CA ASP A 20 12.16 -11.74 -1.88
C ASP A 20 13.44 -12.55 -1.62
N ILE A 21 13.54 -13.68 -2.33
CA ILE A 21 14.71 -14.56 -2.38
C ILE A 21 15.44 -14.40 -3.75
N GLY A 22 14.91 -13.56 -4.65
CA GLY A 22 15.40 -13.32 -6.02
C GLY A 22 16.50 -12.26 -6.16
N CYS A 23 16.83 -11.86 -7.40
CA CYS A 23 17.96 -10.97 -7.75
C CYS A 23 17.58 -9.54 -8.22
N LEU A 24 16.31 -9.15 -8.20
CA LEU A 24 15.87 -7.80 -8.65
C LEU A 24 15.81 -6.82 -7.46
N PRO A 25 16.16 -5.53 -7.64
CA PRO A 25 16.04 -4.54 -6.58
C PRO A 25 14.57 -4.34 -6.17
N ASP A 26 14.35 -4.26 -4.86
CA ASP A 26 13.05 -4.19 -4.15
C ASP A 26 12.14 -3.11 -4.71
N GLU A 27 12.73 -1.94 -4.97
CA GLU A 27 12.04 -0.73 -5.41
C GLU A 27 11.42 -0.89 -6.81
N VAL A 28 12.06 -1.64 -7.71
CA VAL A 28 11.56 -1.82 -9.08
C VAL A 28 10.28 -2.66 -9.08
N LYS A 29 10.20 -3.67 -8.22
CA LYS A 29 9.02 -4.55 -8.13
C LYS A 29 7.83 -3.83 -7.53
N LEU A 30 8.06 -3.09 -6.44
CA LEU A 30 7.02 -2.29 -5.78
C LEU A 30 6.52 -1.17 -6.69
N THR A 31 7.42 -0.40 -7.30
CA THR A 31 7.06 0.68 -8.24
C THR A 31 6.19 0.16 -9.38
N ARG A 32 6.57 -0.96 -10.00
CA ARG A 32 5.77 -1.54 -11.10
C ARG A 32 4.43 -2.06 -10.62
N ALA A 33 4.35 -2.59 -9.39
CA ALA A 33 3.10 -3.08 -8.82
C ALA A 33 2.13 -1.94 -8.53
N LEU A 34 2.60 -0.89 -7.83
CA LEU A 34 1.82 0.31 -7.53
C LEU A 34 1.37 1.03 -8.81
N HIS A 35 2.25 1.19 -9.80
CA HIS A 35 1.89 1.79 -11.08
C HIS A 35 0.79 1.02 -11.81
N ARG A 36 0.78 -0.31 -11.72
CA ARG A 36 -0.32 -1.11 -12.30
C ARG A 36 -1.60 -0.98 -11.49
N ALA A 37 -1.51 -0.98 -10.16
CA ALA A 37 -2.67 -0.84 -9.29
C ALA A 37 -3.32 0.55 -9.44
N SER A 38 -2.53 1.62 -9.54
CA SER A 38 -3.04 2.98 -9.74
C SER A 38 -3.71 3.16 -11.11
N ARG A 39 -3.34 2.37 -12.11
CA ARG A 39 -4.01 2.35 -13.42
C ARG A 39 -5.28 1.49 -13.46
N SER A 40 -5.59 0.77 -12.39
CA SER A 40 -6.87 0.08 -12.29
C SER A 40 -7.99 1.07 -12.01
N ASP A 41 -9.22 0.73 -12.41
CA ASP A 41 -10.42 1.51 -12.09
C ASP A 41 -10.93 1.25 -10.67
N LYS A 42 -10.12 0.60 -9.82
CA LYS A 42 -10.50 0.25 -8.44
C LYS A 42 -10.45 1.48 -7.55
N TYR A 43 -11.45 1.60 -6.68
CA TYR A 43 -11.55 2.68 -5.71
C TYR A 43 -10.33 2.75 -4.78
N ALA A 44 -9.80 1.59 -4.37
CA ALA A 44 -8.66 1.54 -3.45
C ALA A 44 -7.54 0.63 -3.95
N VAL A 45 -6.32 0.96 -3.51
CA VAL A 45 -5.15 0.08 -3.58
C VAL A 45 -4.81 -0.33 -2.15
N LEU A 46 -4.79 -1.63 -1.88
CA LEU A 46 -4.46 -2.19 -0.57
C LEU A 46 -3.04 -2.72 -0.62
N VAL A 47 -2.24 -2.44 0.40
CA VAL A 47 -0.89 -2.97 0.56
C VAL A 47 -0.83 -3.71 1.88
N ASP A 48 -0.60 -5.01 1.83
CA ASP A 48 -0.43 -5.86 3.01
C ASP A 48 1.05 -6.03 3.32
N CYS A 49 1.45 -5.53 4.49
CA CYS A 49 2.83 -5.60 5.00
C CYS A 49 3.05 -6.79 5.96
N SER A 50 2.10 -7.73 6.09
CA SER A 50 2.13 -8.80 7.10
C SER A 50 3.34 -9.72 7.05
N LEU A 51 3.97 -9.87 5.88
CA LEU A 51 5.13 -10.76 5.71
C LEU A 51 6.47 -10.01 5.79
N VAL A 52 6.47 -8.68 5.90
CA VAL A 52 7.68 -7.87 5.95
C VAL A 52 7.88 -7.25 7.34
N GLU A 53 9.10 -7.34 7.85
CA GLU A 53 9.44 -6.74 9.16
C GLU A 53 9.77 -5.26 9.03
N ARG A 54 10.26 -4.83 7.86
CA ARG A 54 10.69 -3.46 7.54
C ARG A 54 10.49 -3.15 6.07
N LEU A 55 10.31 -1.87 5.77
CA LEU A 55 10.36 -1.25 4.46
C LEU A 55 11.59 -0.34 4.44
N THR A 56 12.15 -0.10 3.26
CA THR A 56 13.20 0.91 3.10
C THR A 56 12.57 2.31 3.09
N GLU A 57 13.38 3.35 3.30
CA GLU A 57 12.90 4.75 3.23
C GLU A 57 12.33 5.05 1.85
N GLU A 58 12.95 4.53 0.79
CA GLU A 58 12.50 4.69 -0.59
C GLU A 58 11.13 4.03 -0.83
N ALA A 59 10.89 2.87 -0.21
CA ALA A 59 9.59 2.21 -0.29
C ALA A 59 8.50 3.00 0.47
N VAL A 60 8.86 3.60 1.61
CA VAL A 60 7.96 4.51 2.35
C VAL A 60 7.61 5.73 1.49
N ASP A 61 8.62 6.43 0.95
CA ASP A 61 8.42 7.61 0.10
C ASP A 61 7.56 7.29 -1.13
N LEU A 62 7.77 6.12 -1.73
CA LEU A 62 6.97 5.66 -2.85
C LEU A 62 5.51 5.43 -2.44
N LEU A 63 5.25 4.80 -1.29
CA LEU A 63 3.89 4.60 -0.79
C LEU A 63 3.21 5.94 -0.51
N LEU A 64 3.91 6.91 0.08
CA LEU A 64 3.38 8.25 0.33
C LEU A 64 3.07 9.00 -0.97
N ALA A 65 3.95 8.93 -1.97
CA ALA A 65 3.71 9.54 -3.28
C ALA A 65 2.46 8.96 -3.95
N TYR A 66 2.24 7.64 -3.85
CA TYR A 66 1.03 6.99 -4.36
C TYR A 66 -0.21 7.30 -3.53
N ALA A 67 -0.10 7.46 -2.21
CA ALA A 67 -1.20 7.90 -1.36
C ALA A 67 -1.71 9.27 -1.80
N PHE A 68 -0.81 10.24 -1.95
CA PHE A 68 -1.13 11.59 -2.43
C PHE A 68 -1.76 11.57 -3.83
N MET A 69 -1.18 10.82 -4.77
CA MET A 69 -1.68 10.73 -6.14
C MET A 69 -3.07 10.10 -6.21
N LEU A 70 -3.34 9.04 -5.44
CA LEU A 70 -4.65 8.40 -5.39
C LEU A 70 -5.68 9.30 -4.71
N HIS A 71 -5.29 9.99 -3.63
CA HIS A 71 -6.16 10.95 -2.95
C HIS A 71 -6.65 12.05 -3.90
N ALA A 72 -5.75 12.61 -4.73
CA ALA A 72 -6.10 13.59 -5.76
C ALA A 72 -7.09 13.06 -6.82
N GLN A 73 -7.27 11.75 -6.92
CA GLN A 73 -8.24 11.08 -7.81
C GLN A 73 -9.50 10.60 -7.06
N HIS A 74 -9.71 11.03 -5.81
CA HIS A 74 -10.77 10.53 -4.92
C HIS A 74 -10.70 9.02 -4.68
N ARG A 75 -9.49 8.48 -4.65
CA ARG A 75 -9.17 7.07 -4.41
C ARG A 75 -8.29 6.96 -3.18
N ARG A 76 -8.17 5.75 -2.64
CA ARG A 76 -7.44 5.53 -1.38
C ARG A 76 -6.29 4.54 -1.53
N LEU A 77 -5.17 4.84 -0.89
CA LEU A 77 -4.16 3.84 -0.53
C LEU A 77 -4.43 3.38 0.89
N VAL A 78 -4.54 2.08 1.09
CA VAL A 78 -4.74 1.46 2.40
C VAL A 78 -3.55 0.57 2.72
N LEU A 79 -2.88 0.82 3.84
CA LEU A 79 -1.77 -0.01 4.32
C LEU A 79 -2.26 -0.87 5.48
N CYS A 80 -2.04 -2.18 5.39
CA CYS A 80 -2.45 -3.16 6.40
C CYS A 80 -1.21 -3.77 7.05
N HIS A 81 -1.31 -4.14 8.33
CA HIS A 81 -0.23 -4.81 9.07
C HIS A 81 1.11 -4.05 9.00
N VAL A 82 1.08 -2.71 8.98
CA VAL A 82 2.31 -1.90 8.98
C VAL A 82 3.08 -2.17 10.28
N PRO A 83 4.36 -2.58 10.21
CA PRO A 83 5.17 -2.81 11.40
C PRO A 83 5.22 -1.58 12.31
N ASP A 84 5.06 -1.76 13.62
CA ASP A 84 4.97 -0.64 14.58
C ASP A 84 6.17 0.32 14.50
N ALA A 85 7.37 -0.22 14.27
CA ALA A 85 8.59 0.55 14.07
C ALA A 85 8.50 1.57 12.92
N MET A 86 7.59 1.35 11.97
CA MET A 86 7.45 2.15 10.75
C MET A 86 6.16 2.97 10.69
N ARG A 87 5.18 2.69 11.55
CA ARG A 87 3.91 3.39 11.57
C ARG A 87 4.09 4.90 11.68
N HIS A 88 5.10 5.34 12.42
CA HIS A 88 5.40 6.76 12.61
C HIS A 88 5.67 7.51 11.29
N HIS A 89 6.19 6.85 10.25
CA HIS A 89 6.40 7.48 8.93
C HIS A 89 5.10 7.79 8.19
N PHE A 90 4.02 7.07 8.53
CA PHE A 90 2.70 7.22 7.90
C PHE A 90 1.71 7.97 8.80
N LEU A 91 2.16 8.37 9.99
CA LEU A 91 1.38 9.14 10.96
C LEU A 91 1.95 10.56 10.99
N HIS A 92 1.09 11.56 11.22
CA HIS A 92 1.45 13.00 11.28
C HIS A 92 1.77 13.65 9.92
N LEU A 93 1.16 13.15 8.85
CA LEU A 93 1.16 13.79 7.54
C LEU A 93 -0.10 14.67 7.39
N ASP A 94 -0.10 15.55 6.40
CA ASP A 94 -1.34 16.21 5.98
C ASP A 94 -2.35 15.19 5.48
N GLU A 95 -3.64 15.51 5.60
CA GLU A 95 -4.75 14.61 5.26
C GLU A 95 -4.66 14.07 3.82
N ALA A 96 -4.17 14.87 2.88
CA ALA A 96 -4.05 14.46 1.48
C ALA A 96 -2.91 13.47 1.23
N SER A 97 -1.89 13.47 2.09
CA SER A 97 -0.71 12.60 1.96
C SER A 97 -0.76 11.39 2.90
N GLN A 98 -1.66 11.40 3.89
CA GLN A 98 -1.78 10.34 4.87
C GLN A 98 -2.53 9.12 4.28
N PRO A 99 -1.90 7.95 4.13
CA PRO A 99 -2.62 6.75 3.73
C PRO A 99 -3.51 6.26 4.87
N LEU A 100 -4.58 5.53 4.53
CA LEU A 100 -5.40 4.86 5.53
C LEU A 100 -4.60 3.69 6.13
N LEU A 101 -4.48 3.64 7.45
CA LEU A 101 -3.83 2.53 8.14
C LEU A 101 -4.87 1.59 8.73
N ALA A 102 -4.91 0.36 8.24
CA ALA A 102 -5.75 -0.71 8.75
C ALA A 102 -4.95 -1.68 9.62
N LEU A 103 -5.57 -2.20 10.69
CA LEU A 103 -4.91 -3.18 11.57
C LEU A 103 -4.78 -4.54 10.90
N SER A 104 -5.77 -4.92 10.10
CA SER A 104 -5.79 -6.16 9.33
C SER A 104 -6.26 -5.96 7.89
N LEU A 105 -6.01 -6.97 7.05
CA LEU A 105 -6.55 -7.00 5.69
C LEU A 105 -8.09 -7.00 5.70
N LEU A 106 -8.72 -7.65 6.70
CA LEU A 106 -10.17 -7.66 6.84
C LEU A 106 -10.73 -6.25 7.08
N ASP A 107 -10.10 -5.49 7.98
CA ASP A 107 -10.51 -4.11 8.26
C ASP A 107 -10.36 -3.24 7.00
N ALA A 108 -9.25 -3.36 6.28
CA ALA A 108 -9.04 -2.64 5.03
C ALA A 108 -10.09 -2.97 3.96
N VAL A 109 -10.50 -4.24 3.86
CA VAL A 109 -11.55 -4.66 2.92
C VAL A 109 -12.91 -4.09 3.33
N GLN A 110 -13.21 -4.02 4.64
CA GLN A 110 -14.45 -3.41 5.13
C GLN A 110 -14.49 -1.90 4.80
N GLU A 111 -13.39 -1.19 5.03
CA GLU A 111 -13.24 0.23 4.74
C GLU A 111 -13.52 0.57 3.27
N ILE A 112 -13.00 -0.22 2.32
CA ILE A 112 -13.19 0.06 0.89
C ILE A 112 -14.57 -0.34 0.36
N ASN A 113 -15.32 -1.14 1.12
CA ASN A 113 -16.70 -1.53 0.78
C ASN A 113 -17.73 -0.55 1.35
N HIS A 114 -17.33 0.25 2.33
CA HIS A 114 -18.12 1.31 2.93
C HIS A 114 -17.35 2.63 2.91
N PRO A 115 -17.01 3.17 1.73
CA PRO A 115 -16.35 4.46 1.65
C PRO A 115 -17.27 5.54 2.24
N GLU A 116 -16.80 6.23 3.29
CA GLU A 116 -17.43 7.44 3.84
C GLU A 116 -17.60 8.54 2.79
#